data_AF-A0A7S3XKH2-F1
#
_entry.id   AF-A0A7S3XKH2-F1
#
_cell.length_a   1.000
_cell.length_b   1.000
_cell.length_c   1.000
_cell.angle_alpha   90.00
_cell.angle_beta   90.00
_cell.angle_gamma   90.00
#
_symmetry.space_group_name_H-M   'P 1'
#
loop_
_entity.id
_entity.type
_entity.pdbx_description
1 polymer ?
#
loop_
_entity_poly.entity_id
_entity_poly.type
_entity_poly.pdbx_seq_one_letter_code
_entity_poly.pdbx_strand_id
1 'polypeptide(L)'
;MLPWDPKIRKVLVLCRMVRVLDYLEEFLRGRAVPYERVDATTRASHRAAAVDRFARPAYGRAVLLLSATAEGLGLNLTPVDTVVLFDSGPDPTRDLGDQMRAHRIG
;
A
#
# COMPACT_ATOMS: atom_id res chain seq x y z
N MET A 1 -7.64 7.52 21.95
CA MET A 1 -7.33 6.97 20.61
C MET A 1 -7.39 5.46 20.75
N LEU A 2 -8.34 4.79 20.09
CA LEU A 2 -8.49 3.33 20.22
C LEU A 2 -7.20 2.64 19.73
N PRO A 3 -6.75 1.56 20.39
CA PRO A 3 -5.61 0.79 19.91
C PRO A 3 -5.94 0.19 18.54
N TRP A 4 -5.03 0.40 17.57
CA TRP A 4 -5.11 -0.23 16.25
C TRP A 4 -4.99 -1.74 16.42
N ASP A 5 -5.97 -2.52 15.94
CA ASP A 5 -5.87 -3.97 15.86
C ASP A 5 -5.40 -4.39 14.44
N PRO A 6 -4.10 -4.70 14.27
CA PRO A 6 -3.54 -5.09 12.98
C PRO A 6 -4.04 -6.45 12.48
N LYS A 7 -4.74 -7.24 13.30
CA LYS A 7 -5.35 -8.51 12.86
C LYS A 7 -6.64 -8.31 12.08
N ILE A 8 -7.31 -7.16 12.24
CA ILE A 8 -8.65 -6.93 11.71
C ILE A 8 -8.64 -6.10 10.42
N ARG A 9 -7.60 -5.28 10.18
CA ARG A 9 -7.60 -4.33 9.06
C ARG A 9 -6.31 -4.30 8.25
N LYS A 10 -6.43 -4.60 6.96
CA LYS A 10 -5.42 -4.42 5.91
C LYS A 10 -5.65 -3.09 5.20
N VAL A 11 -4.64 -2.22 5.20
CA VAL A 11 -4.71 -0.90 4.57
C VAL A 11 -3.74 -0.82 3.40
N LEU A 12 -4.24 -0.44 2.23
CA LEU A 12 -3.43 -0.06 1.08
C LEU A 12 -3.34 1.47 1.03
N VAL A 13 -2.12 2.01 0.98
CA VAL A 13 -1.88 3.44 0.77
C VAL A 13 -1.27 3.62 -0.60
N LEU A 14 -1.98 4.32 -1.48
CA LEU A 14 -1.51 4.70 -2.81
C LEU A 14 -0.97 6.12 -2.75
N CYS A 15 0.24 6.33 -3.26
CA CYS A 15 0.87 7.66 -3.32
C CYS A 15 1.71 7.85 -4.58
N ARG A 16 1.66 9.00 -5.23
CA ARG A 16 2.48 9.35 -6.40
C ARG A 16 3.88 9.75 -6.01
N MET A 17 4.03 10.54 -4.94
CA MET A 17 5.33 11.04 -4.50
C MET A 17 6.06 10.02 -3.62
N VAL A 18 7.11 9.39 -4.15
CA VAL A 18 7.94 8.42 -3.41
C VAL A 18 8.50 9.02 -2.11
N ARG A 19 8.85 10.32 -2.10
CA ARG A 19 9.31 11.02 -0.89
C ARG A 19 8.27 11.02 0.24
N VAL A 20 6.99 11.07 -0.10
CA VAL A 20 5.91 10.99 0.89
C VAL A 20 5.85 9.60 1.49
N LEU A 21 6.09 8.55 0.70
CA LEU A 21 6.22 7.19 1.23
C LEU A 21 7.35 7.08 2.25
N ASP A 22 8.46 7.81 2.09
CA ASP A 22 9.56 7.82 3.06
C ASP A 22 9.11 8.38 4.42
N TYR A 23 8.33 9.47 4.43
CA TYR A 23 7.76 10.03 5.66
C TYR A 23 6.71 9.11 6.30
N LEU A 24 5.86 8.48 5.47
CA LEU A 24 4.90 7.49 5.97
C LEU A 24 5.60 6.27 6.57
N GLU A 25 6.70 5.83 5.96
CA GLU A 25 7.52 4.74 6.45
C GLU A 25 8.11 5.04 7.83
N GLU A 26 8.66 6.23 8.01
CA GLU A 26 9.18 6.72 9.29
C GLU A 26 8.07 6.82 10.35
N PHE A 27 6.91 7.35 9.98
CA PHE A 27 5.75 7.43 10.87
C PHE A 27 5.28 6.05 11.34
N LEU A 28 5.14 5.09 10.42
CA LEU A 28 4.70 3.72 10.75
C LEU A 28 5.75 3.01 11.63
N ARG A 29 7.04 3.22 11.36
CA ARG A 29 8.14 2.71 12.20
C ARG A 29 8.07 3.27 13.61
N GLY A 30 7.86 4.58 13.76
CA GLY A 30 7.69 5.24 15.07
C GLY A 30 6.45 4.78 15.84
N ARG A 31 5.43 4.26 15.15
CA ARG A 31 4.22 3.68 15.74
C ARG A 31 4.29 2.16 15.92
N ALA A 32 5.41 1.52 15.58
CA ALA A 32 5.56 0.07 15.56
C ALA A 32 4.47 -0.66 14.75
N VAL A 33 3.97 -0.04 13.69
CA VAL A 33 2.98 -0.64 12.78
C VAL A 33 3.74 -1.40 11.68
N PRO A 34 3.59 -2.74 11.55
CA PRO A 34 4.30 -3.49 10.51
C PRO A 34 3.72 -3.19 9.13
N TYR A 35 4.58 -2.93 8.15
CA TYR A 35 4.20 -2.59 6.78
C TYR A 35 5.08 -3.28 5.73
N GLU A 36 4.65 -3.22 4.49
CA GLU A 36 5.45 -3.49 3.29
C GLU A 36 5.43 -2.25 2.39
N ARG A 37 6.47 -2.08 1.59
CA ARG A 37 6.59 -0.99 0.63
C ARG A 37 6.96 -1.53 -0.75
N VAL A 38 6.27 -1.04 -1.76
CA VAL A 38 6.58 -1.29 -3.15
C VAL A 38 6.54 0.02 -3.93
N ASP A 39 7.66 0.36 -4.54
CA ASP A 39 7.77 1.50 -5.45
C ASP A 39 8.52 1.12 -6.74
N ALA A 40 8.70 2.09 -7.64
CA ALA A 40 9.35 1.86 -8.93
C ALA A 40 10.79 1.30 -8.81
N THR A 41 11.48 1.57 -7.70
CA THR A 41 12.86 1.11 -7.46
C THR A 41 12.92 -0.32 -6.90
N THR A 42 11.79 -0.83 -6.40
CA THR A 42 11.72 -2.20 -5.88
C THR A 42 11.93 -3.20 -7.02
N ARG A 43 12.88 -4.14 -6.88
CA ARG A 43 13.12 -5.19 -7.88
C ARG A 43 11.89 -6.05 -8.08
N ALA A 44 11.59 -6.45 -9.32
CA ALA A 44 10.39 -7.22 -9.65
C ALA A 44 10.18 -8.46 -8.76
N SER A 45 11.23 -9.24 -8.50
CA SER A 45 11.20 -10.41 -7.62
C SER A 45 10.79 -10.07 -6.17
N HIS A 46 11.16 -8.88 -5.69
CA HIS A 46 10.83 -8.44 -4.33
C HIS A 46 9.40 -7.91 -4.22
N ARG A 47 8.81 -7.42 -5.32
CA ARG A 47 7.43 -6.88 -5.31
C ARG A 47 6.42 -7.97 -4.97
N ALA A 48 6.51 -9.12 -5.66
CA ALA A 48 5.63 -10.26 -5.40
C ALA A 48 5.80 -10.79 -3.96
N ALA A 49 7.04 -10.87 -3.46
CA ALA A 49 7.32 -11.29 -2.09
C ALA A 49 6.77 -10.31 -1.05
N ALA A 50 6.82 -9.00 -1.31
CA ALA A 50 6.23 -7.99 -0.43
C ALA A 50 4.71 -8.11 -0.36
N VAL A 51 4.06 -8.30 -1.51
CA VAL A 51 2.61 -8.54 -1.57
C VAL A 51 2.22 -9.83 -0.85
N ASP A 52 2.98 -10.92 -1.02
CA ASP A 52 2.73 -12.20 -0.33
C ASP A 52 2.87 -12.07 1.19
N ARG A 53 3.90 -11.35 1.68
CA ARG A 53 4.05 -11.05 3.11
C ARG A 53 2.93 -10.15 3.62
N PHE A 54 2.49 -9.19 2.82
CA PHE A 54 1.35 -8.35 3.17
C PHE A 54 0.07 -9.17 3.30
N ALA A 55 -0.17 -10.10 2.38
CA ALA A 55 -1.36 -10.95 2.35
C ALA A 55 -1.45 -11.92 3.53
N ARG A 56 -0.34 -12.58 3.88
CA ARG A 56 -0.34 -13.69 4.83
C ARG A 56 -0.39 -13.19 6.28
N PRO A 57 -1.39 -13.60 7.09
CA PRO A 57 -1.51 -13.18 8.50
C PRO A 57 -0.27 -13.50 9.34
N ALA A 58 0.47 -14.56 8.99
CA ALA A 58 1.68 -14.99 9.68
C ALA A 58 2.78 -13.92 9.76
N TYR A 59 2.82 -12.97 8.82
CA TYR A 59 3.81 -11.88 8.84
C TYR A 59 3.32 -10.61 9.54
N GLY A 60 2.06 -10.54 9.96
CA GLY A 60 1.51 -9.42 10.74
C GLY A 60 1.55 -8.05 10.05
N ARG A 61 1.71 -8.00 8.73
CA ARG A 61 1.77 -6.75 7.95
C ARG A 61 0.39 -6.12 7.86
N ALA A 62 0.22 -4.91 8.39
CA ALA A 62 -1.08 -4.23 8.42
C ALA A 62 -1.23 -3.21 7.28
N VAL A 63 -0.12 -2.64 6.79
CA VAL A 63 -0.12 -1.58 5.77
C VAL A 63 0.74 -1.98 4.57
N LEU A 64 0.24 -1.72 3.36
CA LEU A 64 1.01 -1.75 2.13
C LEU A 64 1.13 -0.33 1.58
N LEU A 65 2.35 0.19 1.53
CA LEU A 65 2.69 1.45 0.87
C LEU A 65 3.02 1.17 -0.59
N LEU A 66 2.24 1.72 -1.52
CA LEU A 66 2.43 1.50 -2.95
C LEU A 66 2.56 2.84 -3.68
N SER A 67 3.61 2.99 -4.50
CA SER A 67 3.67 4.15 -5.38
C SER A 67 2.72 3.98 -6.57
N ALA A 68 2.00 5.01 -7.01
CA ALA A 68 1.08 4.91 -8.16
C ALA A 68 1.79 4.54 -9.48
N THR A 69 3.10 4.81 -9.56
CA THR A 69 3.98 4.31 -10.63
C THR A 69 4.25 2.81 -10.55
N ALA A 70 4.22 2.23 -9.35
CA ALA A 70 4.36 0.80 -9.13
C ALA A 70 3.06 0.01 -9.32
N GLU A 71 1.92 0.69 -9.35
CA GLU A 71 0.62 0.07 -9.61
C GLU A 71 0.49 -0.48 -11.05
N GLY A 72 1.20 0.11 -12.01
CA GLY A 72 1.26 -0.35 -13.40
C GLY A 72 2.06 -1.63 -13.63
N LEU A 73 2.57 -2.26 -12.57
CA LEU A 73 3.53 -3.37 -12.65
C LEU A 73 2.89 -4.77 -12.63
N GLY A 74 1.55 -4.85 -12.68
CA GLY A 74 0.84 -6.14 -12.73
C GLY A 74 0.85 -6.91 -11.41
N LEU A 75 0.88 -6.21 -10.27
CA LEU A 75 0.77 -6.85 -8.96
C LEU A 75 -0.64 -7.38 -8.75
N ASN A 76 -0.76 -8.67 -8.40
CA ASN A 76 -2.01 -9.24 -7.94
C ASN A 76 -2.14 -8.97 -6.44
N LEU A 77 -2.84 -7.88 -6.10
CA LEU A 77 -3.04 -7.49 -4.72
C LEU A 77 -4.14 -8.35 -4.09
N THR A 78 -3.94 -8.69 -2.82
CA THR A 78 -4.92 -9.44 -2.02
C THR A 78 -5.97 -8.51 -1.43
N PRO A 79 -7.14 -9.04 -1.01
CA PRO A 79 -8.19 -8.28 -0.33
C PRO A 79 -7.65 -7.35 0.76
N VAL A 80 -8.09 -6.10 0.70
CA VAL A 80 -7.80 -5.06 1.70
C VAL A 80 -9.10 -4.45 2.19
N ASP A 81 -9.13 -4.08 3.48
CA ASP A 81 -10.32 -3.50 4.11
C ASP A 81 -10.46 -2.01 3.85
N THR A 82 -9.35 -1.34 3.52
CA THR A 82 -9.32 0.11 3.34
C THR A 82 -8.26 0.50 2.34
N VAL A 83 -8.62 1.40 1.42
CA VAL A 83 -7.68 2.04 0.52
C VAL A 83 -7.64 3.53 0.78
N VAL A 84 -6.42 4.07 0.90
CA VAL A 84 -6.14 5.49 1.09
C VAL A 84 -5.42 6.00 -0.16
N LEU A 85 -6.04 6.94 -0.87
CA LEU A 85 -5.35 7.75 -1.86
C LEU A 85 -4.72 8.93 -1.13
N PHE A 86 -3.39 8.93 -1.00
CA PHE A 86 -2.71 9.95 -0.22
C PHE A 86 -2.59 11.28 -0.97
N ASP A 87 -2.21 11.22 -2.25
CA ASP A 87 -2.11 12.38 -3.12
C ASP A 87 -2.80 12.13 -4.46
N SER A 88 -3.66 13.06 -4.84
CA SER A 88 -4.18 13.20 -6.19
C SER A 88 -3.13 13.85 -7.08
N GLY A 89 -3.12 13.53 -8.37
CA GLY A 89 -2.35 14.31 -9.33
C GLY A 89 -3.24 15.07 -10.30
N PRO A 90 -2.66 15.64 -11.36
CA PRO A 90 -3.37 16.62 -12.18
C PRO A 90 -4.42 16.00 -13.11
N ASP A 91 -4.38 14.68 -13.31
CA ASP A 91 -5.34 13.95 -14.14
C ASP A 91 -6.35 13.18 -13.25
N PRO A 92 -7.60 13.67 -13.15
CA PRO A 92 -8.62 13.06 -12.32
C PRO A 92 -9.09 11.70 -12.83
N THR A 93 -8.92 11.41 -14.12
CA THR A 93 -9.30 10.11 -14.69
C THR A 93 -8.37 9.00 -14.21
N ARG A 94 -7.10 9.34 -14.00
CA ARG A 94 -6.11 8.43 -13.42
C ARG A 94 -6.42 8.14 -11.96
N ASP A 95 -6.78 9.15 -11.17
CA ASP A 95 -7.18 8.97 -9.78
C ASP A 95 -8.43 8.08 -9.66
N LEU A 96 -9.42 8.27 -10.54
CA LEU A 96 -10.60 7.38 -10.63
C LEU A 96 -10.21 5.94 -11.01
N GLY A 97 -9.24 5.77 -11.91
CA GLY A 97 -8.69 4.46 -12.27
C GLY A 97 -8.01 3.78 -11.07
N ASP A 98 -7.20 4.53 -10.33
CA ASP A 98 -6.52 4.07 -9.11
C ASP A 98 -7.59 3.66 -8.04
N GLN A 99 -8.68 4.43 -7.89
CA GLN A 99 -9.83 4.06 -7.03
C GLN A 99 -10.55 2.79 -7.50
N MET A 100 -10.83 2.66 -8.79
CA MET A 100 -11.52 1.49 -9.33
C MET A 100 -10.68 0.22 -9.18
N ARG A 101 -9.36 0.34 -9.34
CA ARG A 101 -8.43 -0.77 -9.10
C ARG A 101 -8.38 -1.13 -7.64
N ALA A 102 -8.22 -0.15 -6.76
CA ALA A 102 -8.35 -0.28 -5.32
C ALA A 102 -9.65 -0.98 -4.90
N HIS A 103 -10.78 -0.62 -5.51
CA HIS A 103 -12.09 -1.21 -5.24
C HIS A 103 -12.21 -2.65 -5.75
N ARG A 104 -11.55 -3.00 -6.87
CA ARG A 104 -11.47 -4.37 -7.40
C ARG A 104 -10.54 -5.28 -6.59
N ILE A 105 -9.71 -4.72 -5.72
CA ILE A 105 -8.74 -5.50 -4.94
C ILE A 105 -9.42 -6.24 -3.77
N GLY A 106 -10.72 -6.07 -3.55
CA GLY A 106 -11.53 -6.84 -2.58
C GLY A 106 -11.95 -8.22 -3.06
#